data_AF-A0A1Y0BQE3-F1
#
_entry.id   AF-A0A1Y0BQE3-F1
#
_cell.length_a   1.000
_cell.length_b   1.000
_cell.length_c   1.000
_cell.angle_alpha   90.00
_cell.angle_beta   90.00
_cell.angle_gamma   90.00
#
_symmetry.space_group_name_H-M   'P 1'
#
loop_
_entity.id
_entity.type
_entity.pdbx_description
1 polymer ?
#
loop_
_entity_poly.entity_id
_entity_poly.type
_entity_poly.pdbx_seq_one_letter_code
_entity_poly.pdbx_strand_id
1 'polypeptide(L)'
;MTITTFQNASVDKLVAEQAAGILDCPNANQYSFVVVKNPNGKSDSDPLIPEDVHIIVGDDVISKIELPRVDSQLKNFSLNSIEKTKAGFEMKVDWGGGLFHYEIQFNFKCQKNHFYLYEVKKQSFSTSNPDSGNFLDKKESKVIKIKPYLPIEKFVMTDYL
;
A
#
# COMPACT_ATOMS: atom_id res chain seq x y z
N MET A 1 -58.20 42.33 -3.96
CA MET A 1 -57.72 40.95 -3.70
C MET A 1 -56.94 40.50 -4.92
N THR A 2 -55.70 40.97 -5.04
CA THR A 2 -54.42 40.29 -4.73
C THR A 2 -54.15 39.09 -5.63
N ILE A 3 -53.27 39.33 -6.61
CA ILE A 3 -52.57 38.35 -7.44
C ILE A 3 -51.41 37.81 -6.58
N THR A 4 -51.17 36.49 -6.58
CA THR A 4 -49.96 35.93 -5.97
C THR A 4 -49.25 35.02 -6.97
N THR A 5 -48.16 35.58 -7.47
CA THR A 5 -47.06 34.93 -8.19
C THR A 5 -46.34 33.97 -7.23
N PHE A 6 -46.00 32.76 -7.68
CA PHE A 6 -44.98 31.94 -7.02
C PHE A 6 -43.70 32.00 -7.85
N GLN A 7 -42.70 32.69 -7.31
CA GLN A 7 -41.33 32.71 -7.81
C GLN A 7 -40.55 31.48 -7.34
N ASN A 8 -39.60 31.09 -8.19
CA ASN A 8 -38.46 30.20 -7.99
C ASN A 8 -37.78 30.31 -6.62
N ALA A 9 -37.56 29.16 -5.99
CA ALA A 9 -36.40 28.75 -5.20
C ALA A 9 -36.59 27.22 -5.01
N SER A 10 -35.66 26.32 -5.30
CA SER A 10 -34.24 26.39 -5.05
C SER A 10 -33.50 25.43 -6.00
N VAL A 11 -32.75 26.03 -6.92
CA VAL A 11 -31.36 25.66 -7.21
C VAL A 11 -30.65 25.39 -5.87
N ASP A 12 -29.68 24.47 -5.85
CA ASP A 12 -28.95 23.98 -4.66
C ASP A 12 -29.45 22.66 -4.09
N LYS A 13 -29.62 21.67 -4.98
CA LYS A 13 -29.27 20.29 -4.64
C LYS A 13 -27.95 19.89 -5.29
N LEU A 14 -26.96 20.78 -5.20
CA LEU A 14 -25.55 20.43 -5.23
C LEU A 14 -25.16 20.11 -3.78
N VAL A 15 -25.59 18.95 -3.31
CA VAL A 15 -24.94 18.36 -2.15
C VAL A 15 -23.53 18.07 -2.62
N ALA A 16 -22.58 18.81 -2.06
CA ALA A 16 -21.16 18.69 -2.29
C ALA A 16 -20.76 17.21 -2.29
N GLU A 17 -20.55 16.66 -3.49
CA GLU A 17 -19.57 15.62 -3.71
C GLU A 17 -18.26 16.28 -3.28
N GLN A 18 -17.84 16.01 -2.04
CA GLN A 18 -16.51 16.37 -1.56
C GLN A 18 -15.55 15.92 -2.65
N ALA A 19 -14.89 16.88 -3.30
CA ALA A 19 -13.93 16.59 -4.34
C ALA A 19 -12.80 15.83 -3.66
N ALA A 20 -12.89 14.49 -3.68
CA ALA A 20 -11.82 13.61 -3.26
C ALA A 20 -10.55 14.14 -3.92
N GLY A 21 -9.54 14.48 -3.12
CA GLY A 21 -8.31 15.08 -3.61
C GLY A 21 -7.78 14.30 -4.81
N ILE A 22 -7.88 14.89 -6.01
CA ILE A 22 -7.46 14.22 -7.24
C ILE A 22 -5.95 14.09 -7.18
N LEU A 23 -5.44 12.87 -7.16
CA LEU A 23 -4.01 12.58 -7.21
C LEU A 23 -3.42 13.13 -8.51
N ASP A 24 -2.50 14.09 -8.43
CA ASP A 24 -1.74 14.62 -9.55
C ASP A 24 -0.36 13.95 -9.59
N CYS A 25 -0.21 12.95 -10.46
CA CYS A 25 1.02 12.16 -10.55
C CYS A 25 2.33 12.95 -10.75
N PRO A 26 2.36 14.05 -11.54
CA PRO A 26 3.51 14.94 -11.62
C PRO A 26 3.93 15.56 -10.28
N ASN A 27 3.01 15.72 -9.33
CA ASN A 27 3.26 16.34 -8.04
C ASN A 27 3.46 15.29 -6.93
N ALA A 28 4.69 14.81 -6.79
CA ALA A 28 5.04 13.85 -5.74
C ALA A 28 4.78 14.36 -4.30
N ASN A 29 4.64 15.67 -4.08
CA ASN A 29 4.39 16.22 -2.75
C ASN A 29 2.93 16.18 -2.33
N GLN A 30 2.00 15.84 -3.24
CA GLN A 30 0.57 15.94 -2.97
C GLN A 30 0.01 14.79 -2.12
N TYR A 31 0.70 13.64 -2.08
CA TYR A 31 0.25 12.49 -1.30
C TYR A 31 1.19 12.16 -0.14
N SER A 32 0.69 11.48 0.87
CA SER A 32 1.46 11.00 2.02
C SER A 32 1.07 9.55 2.36
N PHE A 33 1.86 8.93 3.24
CA PHE A 33 1.62 7.58 3.73
C PHE A 33 1.36 7.62 5.22
N VAL A 34 0.33 6.92 5.67
CA VAL A 34 0.05 6.72 7.09
C VAL A 34 -0.21 5.25 7.33
N VAL A 35 0.53 4.66 8.26
CA VAL A 35 0.27 3.31 8.73
C VAL A 35 -0.79 3.39 9.83
N VAL A 36 -1.87 2.65 9.66
CA VAL A 36 -3.00 2.64 10.61
C VAL A 36 -3.31 1.23 11.06
N LYS A 37 -3.78 1.07 12.30
CA LYS A 37 -4.29 -0.20 12.79
C LYS A 37 -5.65 -0.50 12.15
N ASN A 38 -5.83 -1.72 11.68
CA ASN A 38 -7.05 -2.23 11.06
C ASN A 38 -7.74 -3.25 12.00
N PRO A 39 -8.60 -2.81 12.93
CA PRO A 39 -9.28 -3.70 13.87
C PRO A 39 -10.29 -4.64 13.20
N ASN A 40 -10.81 -4.25 12.02
CA ASN A 40 -11.75 -5.07 11.25
C ASN A 40 -11.05 -6.28 10.60
N GLY A 41 -9.74 -6.19 10.42
CA GLY A 41 -8.91 -7.30 10.01
C GLY A 41 -8.60 -8.28 11.13
N LYS A 42 -9.23 -8.23 12.30
CA LYS A 42 -8.96 -9.19 13.37
C LYS A 42 -9.64 -10.54 13.10
N SER A 43 -8.92 -11.65 13.28
CA SER A 43 -9.53 -12.97 13.50
C SER A 43 -9.65 -13.21 15.00
N ASP A 44 -10.67 -13.94 15.44
CA ASP A 44 -10.88 -14.32 16.85
C ASP A 44 -9.65 -15.03 17.46
N SER A 45 -8.83 -15.65 16.61
CA SER A 45 -7.61 -16.38 16.98
C SER A 45 -6.33 -15.54 16.99
N ASP A 46 -6.36 -14.30 16.50
CA ASP A 46 -5.15 -13.47 16.35
C ASP A 46 -5.08 -12.40 17.46
N PRO A 47 -4.07 -12.46 18.35
CA PRO A 47 -3.89 -11.45 19.38
C PRO A 47 -3.41 -10.10 18.82
N LEU A 48 -2.84 -10.08 17.61
CA LEU A 48 -2.30 -8.87 16.97
C LEU A 48 -3.34 -8.23 16.05
N ILE A 49 -3.39 -6.91 16.07
CA ILE A 49 -4.24 -6.11 15.18
C ILE A 49 -3.43 -5.86 13.90
N PRO A 50 -3.90 -6.24 12.70
CA PRO A 50 -3.20 -5.94 11.47
C PRO A 50 -3.12 -4.44 11.22
N GLU A 51 -2.24 -4.06 10.31
CA GLU A 51 -2.04 -2.68 9.90
C GLU A 51 -2.32 -2.53 8.41
N ASP A 52 -2.76 -1.35 8.01
CA ASP A 52 -2.90 -0.96 6.62
C ASP A 52 -2.01 0.24 6.35
N VAL A 53 -1.55 0.35 5.11
CA VAL A 53 -0.97 1.59 4.59
C VAL A 53 -2.07 2.38 3.91
N HIS A 54 -2.37 3.55 4.43
CA HIS A 54 -3.22 4.54 3.78
C HIS A 54 -2.38 5.48 2.93
N ILE A 55 -2.79 5.68 1.68
CA ILE A 55 -2.27 6.74 0.82
C ILE A 55 -3.26 7.89 0.87
N ILE A 56 -2.80 9.05 1.29
CA ILE A 56 -3.64 10.22 1.58
C ILE A 56 -3.31 11.34 0.62
N VAL A 57 -4.32 12.03 0.07
CA VAL A 57 -4.19 13.28 -0.69
C VAL A 57 -5.06 14.33 -0.03
N GLY A 58 -4.45 15.41 0.49
CA GLY A 58 -5.17 16.34 1.36
C GLY A 58 -5.68 15.62 2.61
N ASP A 59 -7.00 15.55 2.78
CA ASP A 59 -7.66 14.85 3.89
C ASP A 59 -8.26 13.49 3.47
N ASP A 60 -8.14 13.11 2.18
CA ASP A 60 -8.80 11.94 1.62
C ASP A 60 -7.87 10.74 1.53
N VAL A 61 -8.35 9.57 1.97
CA VAL A 61 -7.68 8.29 1.72
C VAL A 61 -8.03 7.83 0.31
N ILE A 62 -7.08 7.98 -0.62
CA ILE A 62 -7.28 7.63 -2.03
C ILE A 62 -6.99 6.17 -2.34
N SER A 63 -6.21 5.49 -1.49
CA SER A 63 -5.90 4.07 -1.64
C SER A 63 -5.49 3.46 -0.29
N LYS A 64 -5.70 2.15 -0.17
CA LYS A 64 -5.31 1.36 1.00
C LYS A 64 -4.56 0.12 0.54
N ILE A 65 -3.51 -0.24 1.26
CA ILE A 65 -2.82 -1.51 1.09
C ILE A 65 -2.90 -2.24 2.43
N GLU A 66 -3.56 -3.39 2.45
CA GLU A 66 -3.60 -4.26 3.63
C GLU A 66 -2.23 -4.92 3.82
N LEU A 67 -1.67 -4.82 5.02
CA LEU A 67 -0.45 -5.55 5.36
C LEU A 67 -0.80 -6.94 5.89
N PRO A 68 0.03 -7.96 5.59
CA PRO A 68 -0.11 -9.28 6.17
C PRO A 68 -0.14 -9.26 7.69
N ARG A 69 -0.93 -10.16 8.27
CA ARG A 69 -0.94 -10.41 9.71
C ARG A 69 0.34 -11.12 10.14
N VAL A 70 1.00 -10.53 11.12
CA VAL A 70 2.23 -11.08 11.70
C VAL A 70 1.93 -12.42 12.37
N ASP A 71 2.75 -13.41 12.06
CA ASP A 71 2.75 -14.79 12.59
C ASP A 71 1.52 -15.66 12.27
N SER A 72 0.36 -15.09 11.99
CA SER A 72 -0.82 -15.85 11.53
C SER A 72 -0.87 -16.02 10.00
N GLN A 73 -0.32 -15.05 9.24
CA GLN A 73 -0.16 -15.16 7.78
C GLN A 73 1.30 -15.22 7.37
N LEU A 74 2.14 -14.33 7.92
CA LEU A 74 3.58 -14.31 7.65
C LEU A 74 4.39 -14.11 8.92
N LYS A 75 5.28 -15.07 9.16
CA LYS A 75 6.17 -15.05 10.32
C LYS A 75 7.18 -13.91 10.23
N ASN A 76 7.34 -13.18 11.35
CA ASN A 76 8.24 -12.04 11.46
C ASN A 76 8.07 -11.00 10.33
N PHE A 77 6.84 -10.78 9.86
CA PHE A 77 6.57 -9.76 8.85
C PHE A 77 6.84 -8.36 9.40
N SER A 78 7.49 -7.51 8.61
CA SER A 78 7.67 -6.09 8.92
C SER A 78 7.58 -5.24 7.66
N LEU A 79 6.94 -4.08 7.80
CA LEU A 79 7.04 -2.99 6.84
C LEU A 79 8.28 -2.15 7.20
N ASN A 80 9.30 -2.16 6.34
CA ASN A 80 10.55 -1.46 6.60
C ASN A 80 10.51 0.00 6.19
N SER A 81 10.07 0.28 4.97
CA SER A 81 9.96 1.65 4.48
C SER A 81 8.92 1.80 3.39
N ILE A 82 8.40 3.03 3.28
CA ILE A 82 7.58 3.48 2.17
C ILE A 82 8.11 4.84 1.75
N GLU A 83 8.61 4.92 0.52
CA GLU A 83 9.38 6.05 0.04
C GLU A 83 8.86 6.51 -1.32
N LYS A 84 8.73 7.83 -1.48
CA LYS A 84 8.37 8.42 -2.77
C LYS A 84 9.53 8.29 -3.74
N THR A 85 9.21 8.08 -5.01
CA THR A 85 10.17 8.03 -6.11
C THR A 85 9.74 8.99 -7.22
N LYS A 86 10.61 9.22 -8.22
CA LYS A 86 10.26 10.02 -9.40
C LYS A 86 9.09 9.43 -10.20
N ALA A 87 8.89 8.12 -10.13
CA ALA A 87 7.86 7.42 -10.90
C ALA A 87 6.55 7.27 -10.14
N GLY A 88 6.57 7.35 -8.81
CA GLY A 88 5.48 6.97 -7.91
C GLY A 88 6.06 6.74 -6.52
N PHE A 89 6.03 5.51 -6.02
CA PHE A 89 6.62 5.16 -4.73
C PHE A 89 7.13 3.73 -4.70
N GLU A 90 7.93 3.41 -3.70
CA GLU A 90 8.32 2.04 -3.38
C GLU A 90 7.97 1.70 -1.94
N MET A 91 7.72 0.43 -1.70
CA MET A 91 7.45 -0.14 -0.38
C MET A 91 8.37 -1.34 -0.18
N LYS A 92 9.12 -1.34 0.92
CA LYS A 92 10.03 -2.42 1.32
C LYS A 92 9.44 -3.14 2.52
N VAL A 93 9.32 -4.45 2.41
CA VAL A 93 8.87 -5.32 3.50
C VAL A 93 9.85 -6.47 3.68
N ASP A 94 9.93 -6.94 4.91
CA ASP A 94 10.67 -8.13 5.24
C ASP A 94 9.75 -9.18 5.84
N TRP A 95 10.14 -10.43 5.70
CA TRP A 95 9.57 -11.54 6.43
C TRP A 95 10.56 -12.69 6.49
N GLY A 96 10.32 -13.66 7.36
CA GLY A 96 11.19 -14.82 7.42
C GLY A 96 11.05 -15.63 8.70
N GLY A 97 11.62 -16.82 8.68
CA GLY A 97 11.56 -17.73 9.81
C GLY A 97 12.43 -18.95 9.60
N GLY A 98 12.98 -19.48 10.69
CA GLY A 98 13.88 -20.62 10.63
C GLY A 98 15.14 -20.27 9.84
N LEU A 99 15.29 -20.88 8.66
CA LEU A 99 16.51 -20.84 7.85
C LEU A 99 16.54 -19.74 6.77
N PHE A 100 15.49 -18.93 6.65
CA PHE A 100 15.40 -17.93 5.58
C PHE A 100 14.85 -16.59 6.04
N HIS A 101 15.41 -15.53 5.46
CA HIS A 101 14.94 -14.16 5.52
C HIS A 101 14.71 -13.64 4.10
N TYR A 102 13.66 -12.84 3.91
CA TYR A 102 13.26 -12.31 2.62
C TYR A 102 13.05 -10.81 2.72
N GLU A 103 13.64 -10.08 1.77
CA GLU A 103 13.42 -8.65 1.56
C GLU A 103 12.67 -8.47 0.23
N ILE A 104 11.55 -7.76 0.24
CA ILE A 104 10.70 -7.57 -0.94
C ILE A 104 10.42 -6.09 -1.15
N GLN A 105 10.77 -5.59 -2.33
CA GLN A 105 10.50 -4.23 -2.78
C GLN A 105 9.40 -4.22 -3.83
N PHE A 106 8.28 -3.60 -3.50
CA PHE A 106 7.17 -3.31 -4.41
C PHE A 106 7.34 -1.92 -5.01
N ASN A 107 7.36 -1.82 -6.34
CA ASN A 107 7.53 -0.56 -7.04
C ASN A 107 6.22 -0.16 -7.73
N PHE A 108 5.68 0.97 -7.30
CA PHE A 108 4.47 1.54 -7.84
C PHE A 108 4.80 2.78 -8.68
N LYS A 109 4.17 2.87 -9.83
CA LYS A 109 4.20 4.07 -10.68
C LYS A 109 2.87 4.79 -10.62
N CYS A 110 2.93 6.12 -10.57
CA CYS A 110 1.76 6.96 -10.73
C CYS A 110 1.56 7.25 -12.23
N GLN A 111 0.39 6.91 -12.76
CA GLN A 111 0.03 7.19 -14.14
C GLN A 111 -1.45 7.54 -14.23
N LYS A 112 -1.82 8.62 -14.94
CA LYS A 112 -3.23 9.03 -15.10
C LYS A 112 -3.95 9.08 -13.73
N ASN A 113 -3.31 9.71 -12.75
CA ASN A 113 -3.88 9.97 -11.42
C ASN A 113 -4.16 8.69 -10.60
N HIS A 114 -3.49 7.58 -10.90
CA HIS A 114 -3.63 6.30 -10.19
C HIS A 114 -2.27 5.63 -10.00
N PHE A 115 -2.14 4.81 -8.96
CA PHE A 115 -0.95 4.00 -8.73
C PHE A 115 -1.08 2.60 -9.32
N TYR A 116 0.03 2.11 -9.89
CA TYR A 116 0.10 0.77 -10.46
C TYR A 116 1.41 0.09 -10.06
N LEU A 117 1.32 -1.14 -9.58
CA LEU A 117 2.47 -2.00 -9.41
C LEU A 117 3.06 -2.36 -10.79
N TYR A 118 4.35 -2.09 -10.97
CA TYR A 118 5.04 -2.39 -12.23
C TYR A 118 6.23 -3.32 -12.07
N GLU A 119 6.80 -3.43 -10.87
CA GLU A 119 7.96 -4.27 -10.60
C GLU A 119 8.00 -4.72 -9.15
N VAL A 120 8.27 -6.01 -8.93
CA VAL A 120 8.57 -6.59 -7.62
C VAL A 120 10.00 -7.11 -7.64
N LYS A 121 10.82 -6.67 -6.69
CA LYS A 121 12.18 -7.22 -6.49
C LYS A 121 12.17 -8.03 -5.21
N LYS A 122 12.66 -9.26 -5.28
CA LYS A 122 12.81 -10.16 -4.13
C LYS A 122 14.28 -10.45 -3.89
N GLN A 123 14.70 -10.41 -2.65
CA GLN A 123 15.96 -10.96 -2.18
C GLN A 123 15.65 -12.02 -1.13
N SER A 124 16.31 -13.17 -1.21
CA SER A 124 16.24 -14.20 -0.18
C SER A 124 17.64 -14.45 0.37
N PHE A 125 17.69 -14.68 1.67
CA PHE A 125 18.92 -14.89 2.41
C PHE A 125 18.80 -16.16 3.23
N SER A 126 19.75 -17.06 3.08
CA SER A 126 19.89 -18.23 3.95
C SER A 126 20.50 -17.83 5.29
N THR A 127 19.98 -18.38 6.38
CA THR A 127 20.56 -18.30 7.73
C THR A 127 21.19 -19.64 8.16
N SER A 128 21.39 -20.56 7.23
CA SER A 128 21.77 -21.95 7.49
C SER A 128 23.27 -22.21 7.75
N ASN A 129 24.12 -21.19 7.67
CA ASN A 129 25.56 -21.35 7.93
C ASN A 129 26.13 -20.31 8.92
N PRO A 130 25.82 -20.42 10.22
CA PRO A 130 26.35 -19.54 11.25
C PRO A 130 27.88 -19.65 11.43
N ASP A 131 28.50 -20.76 11.04
CA ASP A 131 29.94 -21.02 11.19
C ASP A 131 30.83 -20.20 10.25
N SER A 132 30.24 -19.57 9.23
CA SER A 132 30.96 -18.67 8.31
C SER A 132 31.27 -17.29 8.91
N GLY A 133 30.75 -16.99 10.11
CA GLY A 133 30.79 -15.66 10.72
C GLY A 133 29.84 -14.65 10.08
N ASN A 134 29.14 -15.02 8.99
CA ASN A 134 28.14 -14.20 8.32
C ASN A 134 26.77 -14.91 8.37
N PHE A 135 25.85 -14.36 9.19
CA PHE A 135 24.43 -14.59 8.96
C PHE A 135 24.09 -14.00 7.58
N LEU A 136 23.29 -14.69 6.73
CA LEU A 136 22.98 -14.33 5.33
C LEU A 136 23.99 -14.85 4.28
N ASP A 137 24.40 -16.11 4.41
CA ASP A 137 25.50 -16.74 3.65
C ASP A 137 25.21 -16.98 2.16
N LYS A 138 23.94 -17.06 1.78
CA LYS A 138 23.51 -17.17 0.37
C LYS A 138 22.41 -16.19 0.07
N LYS A 139 22.65 -15.36 -0.95
CA LYS A 139 21.72 -14.37 -1.46
C LYS A 139 21.23 -14.77 -2.83
N GLU A 140 19.92 -14.92 -3.00
CA GLU A 140 19.30 -14.99 -4.32
C GLU A 140 18.53 -13.70 -4.60
N SER A 141 18.40 -13.33 -5.86
CA SER A 141 17.68 -12.12 -6.26
C SER A 141 16.83 -12.38 -7.49
N LYS A 142 15.58 -11.95 -7.44
CA LYS A 142 14.62 -12.09 -8.54
C LYS A 142 13.91 -10.77 -8.78
N VAL A 143 13.79 -10.39 -10.05
CA VAL A 143 13.01 -9.23 -10.49
C VAL A 143 11.83 -9.70 -11.31
N ILE A 144 10.63 -9.30 -10.93
CA ILE A 144 9.37 -9.65 -11.59
C ILE A 144 8.79 -8.36 -12.16
N LYS A 145 8.72 -8.27 -13.50
CA LYS A 145 8.05 -7.15 -14.18
C LYS A 145 6.57 -7.47 -14.37
N ILE A 146 5.70 -6.56 -13.96
CA ILE A 146 4.25 -6.74 -14.02
C ILE A 146 3.73 -6.19 -15.34
N LYS A 147 3.10 -7.04 -16.16
CA LYS A 147 2.54 -6.67 -17.47
C LYS A 147 1.18 -7.36 -17.68
N PRO A 148 0.08 -6.61 -17.90
CA PRO A 148 -0.02 -5.16 -17.78
C PRO A 148 0.25 -4.70 -16.33
N TYR A 149 0.53 -3.41 -16.12
CA TYR A 149 0.70 -2.87 -14.76
C TYR A 149 -0.56 -3.12 -13.93
N LEU A 150 -0.40 -3.54 -12.67
CA LEU A 150 -1.51 -3.91 -11.80
C LEU A 150 -1.99 -2.68 -11.02
N PRO A 151 -3.27 -2.26 -11.13
CA PRO A 151 -3.81 -1.17 -10.31
C PRO A 151 -3.68 -1.48 -8.81
N ILE A 152 -3.38 -0.45 -8.00
CA ILE A 152 -3.17 -0.61 -6.56
C ILE A 152 -4.39 -1.21 -5.84
N GLU A 153 -5.60 -0.95 -6.32
CA GLU A 153 -6.85 -1.48 -5.75
C GLU A 153 -7.00 -2.99 -5.96
N LYS A 154 -6.21 -3.57 -6.88
CA LYS A 154 -6.14 -5.01 -7.12
C LYS A 154 -4.89 -5.66 -6.52
N PHE A 155 -4.02 -4.88 -5.89
CA PHE A 155 -2.79 -5.38 -5.30
C PHE A 155 -3.09 -6.10 -3.98
N VAL A 156 -2.72 -7.37 -3.93
CA VAL A 156 -2.74 -8.18 -2.71
C VAL A 156 -1.30 -8.57 -2.40
N MET A 157 -0.75 -8.09 -1.28
CA MET A 157 0.68 -8.24 -0.98
C MET A 157 1.10 -9.71 -0.93
N THR A 158 0.30 -10.57 -0.30
CA THR A 158 0.61 -11.99 -0.08
C THR A 158 0.77 -12.79 -1.37
N ASP A 159 0.19 -12.36 -2.50
CA ASP A 159 0.37 -13.01 -3.80
C ASP A 159 1.81 -12.91 -4.33
N TYR A 160 2.61 -12.04 -3.71
CA TYR A 160 3.97 -11.72 -4.10
C TYR A 160 4.98 -11.95 -3.00
N LEU A 161 4.62 -12.51 -1.84
CA LEU A 161 5.60 -12.81 -0.80
C LEU A 161 6.31 -14.13 -1.09
#